data_AF-A0A7R9W9Y7-F1
#
_entry.id   AF-A0A7R9W9Y7-F1
#
_cell.length_a   1.000
_cell.length_b   1.000
_cell.length_c   1.000
_cell.angle_alpha   90.00
_cell.angle_beta   90.00
_cell.angle_gamma   90.00
#
_symmetry.space_group_name_H-M   'P 1'
#
loop_
_entity.id
_entity.type
_entity.pdbx_description
1 polymer ?
#
loop_
_entity_poly.entity_id
_entity_poly.type
_entity_poly.pdbx_seq_one_letter_code
_entity_poly.pdbx_strand_id
1 'polypeptide(L)'
;NSILYVACHLSLVLREEQALARGETPEDEEGEVGEGEGDEDEATKPLPPAAETLKKEDAAMFPLLGSASLFSLYCAFKFFDADTVNLIISVYFALIGTAALTVTFSPLVEMVLPFLPSKRYVKEMLVNHPLPTFLAGESPWDLSIDISIHDVLAFLLSAGICVAYFMTKHWALNNVLAVA
;
A
#
# COMPACT_ATOMS: atom_id res chain seq x y z
N ASN A 1 -8.39 29.45 -14.64
CA ASN A 1 -7.58 29.11 -15.84
C ASN A 1 -6.10 29.47 -15.74
N SER A 2 -5.69 30.46 -14.93
CA SER A 2 -4.27 30.81 -14.75
C SER A 2 -3.42 29.74 -14.04
N ILE A 3 -3.99 29.05 -13.03
CA ILE A 3 -3.28 28.00 -12.28
C ILE A 3 -2.94 26.79 -13.19
N LEU A 4 -3.88 26.38 -14.05
CA LEU A 4 -3.65 25.29 -15.00
C LEU A 4 -2.63 25.67 -16.07
N TYR A 5 -2.62 26.93 -16.53
CA TYR A 5 -1.62 27.44 -17.46
C TYR A 5 -0.21 27.44 -16.87
N VAL A 6 -0.06 27.91 -15.62
CA VAL A 6 1.24 27.92 -14.91
C VAL A 6 1.72 26.49 -14.65
N ALA A 7 0.82 25.57 -14.30
CA ALA A 7 1.17 24.16 -14.10
C ALA A 7 1.62 23.48 -15.40
N CYS A 8 0.92 23.72 -16.51
CA CYS A 8 1.31 23.18 -17.82
C CYS A 8 2.62 23.79 -18.32
N HIS A 9 2.81 25.10 -18.16
CA HIS A 9 4.03 25.77 -18.58
C HIS A 9 5.24 25.30 -17.77
N LEU A 10 5.09 25.13 -16.44
CA LEU A 10 6.15 24.60 -15.59
C LEU A 10 6.48 23.13 -15.96
N SER A 11 5.47 22.34 -16.30
CA SER A 11 5.67 20.94 -16.72
C SER A 11 6.39 20.82 -18.06
N LEU A 12 6.12 21.72 -19.02
CA LEU A 12 6.81 21.74 -20.31
C LEU A 12 8.27 22.15 -20.17
N VAL A 13 8.55 23.19 -19.38
CA VAL A 13 9.92 23.63 -19.10
C VAL A 13 10.72 22.51 -18.43
N LEU A 14 10.14 21.80 -17.47
CA LEU A 14 10.81 20.64 -16.85
C LEU A 14 11.10 19.52 -17.85
N ARG A 15 10.24 19.36 -18.87
CA ARG A 15 10.40 18.33 -19.91
C ARG A 15 11.46 18.72 -20.93
N GLU A 16 11.55 20.00 -21.31
CA GLU A 16 12.61 20.55 -22.15
C GLU A 16 13.98 20.46 -21.46
N GLU A 17 14.07 20.85 -20.19
CA GLU A 17 15.29 20.71 -19.38
C GLU A 17 15.73 19.24 -19.28
N GLN A 18 14.78 18.31 -19.17
CA GLN A 18 15.04 16.87 -19.18
C GLN A 18 15.41 16.30 -20.56
N ALA A 19 14.95 16.92 -21.66
CA ALA A 19 15.30 16.54 -23.03
C ALA A 19 16.71 17.05 -23.37
N LEU A 20 17.02 18.29 -23.01
CA LEU A 20 18.36 18.88 -23.14
C LEU A 20 19.39 18.10 -22.31
N ALA A 21 19.04 17.68 -21.09
CA ALA A 21 19.90 16.85 -20.26
C ALA A 21 20.14 15.43 -20.82
N ARG A 22 19.23 14.94 -21.69
CA ARG A 22 19.38 13.69 -22.45
C ARG A 22 20.18 13.85 -23.74
N GLY A 23 20.56 15.07 -24.12
CA GLY A 23 21.28 15.36 -25.37
C GLY A 23 20.39 15.28 -26.62
N GLU A 24 19.08 15.24 -26.45
CA GLU A 24 18.12 15.31 -27.56
C GLU A 24 17.93 16.80 -27.89
N THR A 25 18.56 17.27 -28.97
CA THR A 25 18.27 18.61 -29.51
C THR A 25 16.84 18.64 -30.07
N PRO A 26 16.10 19.75 -29.89
CA PRO A 26 14.75 19.88 -30.43
C PRO A 26 14.74 19.72 -31.95
N GLU A 27 13.72 19.04 -32.49
CA GLU A 27 13.58 18.69 -33.93
C GLU A 27 13.24 19.87 -34.85
N ASP A 28 13.41 21.13 -34.43
CA ASP A 28 13.02 22.29 -35.23
C ASP A 28 14.22 23.24 -35.42
N GLU A 29 15.05 22.99 -36.43
CA GLU A 29 15.57 23.95 -37.44
C GLU A 29 16.73 23.37 -38.27
N GLU A 30 16.66 23.54 -39.60
CA GLU A 30 17.61 23.12 -40.63
C GLU A 30 18.94 23.92 -40.56
N GLY A 31 20.11 23.27 -40.75
CA GLY A 31 21.34 23.99 -41.18
C GLY A 31 22.71 23.50 -40.69
N GLU A 32 23.52 23.01 -41.63
CA GLU A 32 25.00 22.99 -41.76
C GLU A 32 25.99 22.73 -40.58
N VAL A 33 26.78 21.66 -40.79
CA VAL A 33 28.26 21.47 -40.65
C VAL A 33 28.99 21.94 -39.37
N GLY A 34 29.78 21.04 -38.76
CA GLY A 34 30.97 21.44 -38.00
C GLY A 34 31.62 20.35 -37.15
N GLU A 35 32.84 19.97 -37.51
CA GLU A 35 33.77 19.12 -36.75
C GLU A 35 34.18 19.76 -35.40
N GLY A 36 34.60 18.94 -34.42
CA GLY A 36 35.29 19.42 -33.22
C GLY A 36 35.49 18.38 -32.13
N GLU A 37 36.72 17.87 -32.04
CA GLU A 37 37.29 17.06 -30.94
C GLU A 37 37.25 17.77 -29.58
N GLY A 38 37.34 17.00 -28.49
CA GLY A 38 37.91 17.51 -27.23
C GLY A 38 37.25 17.03 -25.93
N ASP A 39 37.89 16.02 -25.35
CA ASP A 39 38.22 15.84 -23.94
C ASP A 39 37.14 15.70 -22.84
N GLU A 40 37.18 14.49 -22.24
CA GLU A 40 37.41 14.22 -20.81
C GLU A 40 36.62 15.05 -19.79
N ASP A 41 35.53 14.46 -19.26
CA ASP A 41 35.22 14.40 -17.82
C ASP A 41 33.95 13.56 -17.61
N GLU A 42 34.13 12.25 -17.39
CA GLU A 42 33.05 11.30 -17.08
C GLU A 42 32.55 11.52 -15.64
N ALA A 43 31.86 12.63 -15.41
CA ALA A 43 31.03 12.82 -14.24
C ALA A 43 29.73 12.01 -14.44
N THR A 44 29.62 10.87 -13.76
CA THR A 44 28.41 10.03 -13.72
C THR A 44 27.20 10.86 -13.30
N LYS A 45 26.46 11.42 -14.27
CA LYS A 45 25.16 12.05 -14.03
C LYS A 45 24.17 10.96 -13.61
N PRO A 46 23.44 11.11 -12.49
CA PRO A 46 22.36 10.19 -12.15
C PRO A 46 21.29 10.31 -13.24
N LEU A 47 21.05 9.22 -13.97
CA LEU A 47 20.02 9.13 -15.00
C LEU A 47 18.66 9.56 -14.39
N PRO A 48 17.87 10.42 -15.06
CA PRO A 48 16.51 10.71 -14.62
C PRO A 48 15.72 9.38 -14.58
N PRO A 49 14.77 9.21 -13.63
CA PRO A 49 14.00 7.98 -13.55
C PRO A 49 13.31 7.77 -14.90
N ALA A 50 13.69 6.70 -15.60
CA ALA A 50 13.04 6.29 -16.83
C ALA A 50 11.55 6.26 -16.54
N ALA A 51 10.75 6.97 -17.34
CA ALA A 51 9.30 6.97 -17.17
C ALA A 51 8.84 5.52 -17.08
N GLU A 52 8.41 5.09 -15.89
CA GLU A 52 7.94 3.74 -15.62
C GLU A 52 6.72 3.50 -16.52
N THR A 53 6.99 2.96 -17.70
CA THR A 53 5.98 2.69 -18.69
C THR A 53 5.31 1.42 -18.22
N LEU A 54 4.10 1.55 -17.66
CA LEU A 54 3.29 0.40 -17.26
C LEU A 54 3.27 -0.60 -18.43
N LYS A 55 3.66 -1.85 -18.15
CA LYS A 55 3.69 -2.87 -19.19
C LYS A 55 2.26 -3.06 -19.69
N LYS A 56 2.09 -3.34 -20.98
CA LYS A 56 0.77 -3.60 -21.59
C LYS A 56 -0.02 -4.68 -20.85
N GLU A 57 0.70 -5.58 -20.19
CA GLU A 57 0.18 -6.65 -19.37
C GLU A 57 -0.49 -6.13 -18.08
N ASP A 58 0.13 -5.17 -17.38
CA ASP A 58 -0.43 -4.52 -16.18
C ASP A 58 -1.69 -3.70 -16.52
N ALA A 59 -1.68 -3.05 -17.70
CA ALA A 59 -2.82 -2.27 -18.18
C ALA A 59 -4.06 -3.13 -18.50
N ALA A 60 -3.85 -4.38 -18.95
CA ALA A 60 -4.94 -5.32 -19.24
C ALA A 60 -5.51 -5.98 -17.97
N MET A 61 -4.75 -6.05 -16.88
CA MET A 61 -5.23 -6.56 -15.60
C MET A 61 -6.23 -5.61 -14.94
N PHE A 62 -6.09 -4.30 -15.16
CA PHE A 62 -7.00 -3.28 -14.64
C PHE A 62 -8.48 -3.53 -14.98
N PRO A 63 -8.88 -3.67 -16.27
CA PRO A 63 -10.29 -3.95 -16.61
C PRO A 63 -10.75 -5.33 -16.16
N LEU A 64 -9.86 -6.34 -16.13
CA LEU A 64 -10.21 -7.67 -15.66
C LEU A 64 -10.57 -7.66 -14.17
N LEU A 65 -9.71 -7.07 -13.34
CA LEU A 65 -9.95 -6.94 -11.90
C LEU A 65 -11.16 -6.04 -11.60
N GLY A 66 -11.34 -4.97 -12.38
CA GLY A 66 -12.51 -4.10 -12.30
C GLY A 66 -13.83 -4.81 -12.62
N SER A 67 -13.86 -5.63 -13.69
CA SER A 67 -15.05 -6.42 -14.03
C SER A 67 -15.35 -7.48 -12.97
N ALA A 68 -14.31 -8.13 -12.43
CA ALA A 68 -14.44 -9.09 -11.35
C ALA A 68 -14.98 -8.46 -10.05
N SER A 69 -14.50 -7.27 -9.67
CA SER A 69 -14.96 -6.56 -8.48
C SER A 69 -16.41 -6.11 -8.61
N LEU A 70 -16.81 -5.58 -9.77
CA LEU A 70 -18.18 -5.19 -10.06
C LEU A 70 -19.13 -6.40 -10.06
N PHE A 71 -18.70 -7.52 -10.63
CA PHE A 71 -19.48 -8.77 -10.60
C PHE A 71 -19.66 -9.29 -9.17
N SER A 72 -18.59 -9.30 -8.36
CA SER A 72 -18.65 -9.69 -6.95
C SER A 72 -19.62 -8.79 -6.16
N LEU A 73 -19.56 -7.47 -6.37
CA LEU A 73 -20.45 -6.51 -5.72
C LEU A 73 -21.92 -6.70 -6.14
N TYR A 74 -22.16 -7.00 -7.42
CA TYR A 74 -23.50 -7.34 -7.91
C TYR A 74 -24.04 -8.61 -7.24
N CYS A 75 -23.23 -9.66 -7.15
CA CYS A 75 -23.61 -10.88 -6.43
C CYS A 75 -23.90 -10.59 -4.95
N ALA A 76 -23.07 -9.78 -4.30
CA ALA A 76 -23.27 -9.42 -2.90
C ALA A 76 -24.64 -8.76 -2.67
N PHE A 77 -25.01 -7.77 -3.48
CA PHE A 77 -26.32 -7.11 -3.36
C PHE A 77 -27.50 -7.98 -3.81
N LYS A 78 -27.28 -8.97 -4.68
CA LYS A 78 -28.34 -9.87 -5.14
C LYS A 78 -28.68 -10.97 -4.14
N PHE A 79 -27.67 -11.50 -3.44
CA PHE A 79 -27.83 -12.64 -2.53
C PHE A 79 -27.95 -12.26 -1.06
N PHE A 80 -27.44 -11.10 -0.66
CA PHE A 80 -27.50 -10.64 0.73
C PHE A 80 -28.50 -9.49 0.91
N ASP A 81 -29.29 -9.60 1.98
CA ASP A 81 -30.13 -8.48 2.43
C ASP A 81 -29.30 -7.43 3.18
N ALA A 82 -29.81 -6.21 3.33
CA ALA A 82 -29.08 -5.08 3.91
C ALA A 82 -28.55 -5.39 5.31
N ASP A 83 -29.31 -6.14 6.11
CA ASP A 83 -28.90 -6.54 7.47
C ASP A 83 -27.75 -7.55 7.46
N THR A 84 -27.72 -8.45 6.47
CA THR A 84 -26.65 -9.47 6.36
C THR A 84 -25.35 -8.84 5.88
N VAL A 85 -25.42 -7.90 4.92
CA VAL A 85 -24.25 -7.15 4.46
C VAL A 85 -23.64 -6.35 5.61
N ASN A 86 -24.46 -5.63 6.37
CA ASN A 86 -23.98 -4.89 7.54
C ASN A 86 -23.32 -5.81 8.57
N LEU A 87 -23.90 -6.98 8.84
CA LEU A 87 -23.31 -7.96 9.74
C LEU A 87 -21.94 -8.45 9.25
N ILE A 88 -21.83 -8.81 7.96
CA ILE A 88 -20.56 -9.28 7.37
C ILE A 88 -19.50 -8.19 7.46
N ILE A 89 -19.86 -6.94 7.13
CA ILE A 89 -18.97 -5.78 7.23
C ILE A 89 -18.52 -5.56 8.68
N SER A 90 -19.44 -5.61 9.64
CA SER A 90 -19.13 -5.49 11.07
C SER A 90 -18.20 -6.60 11.56
N VAL A 91 -18.41 -7.86 11.15
CA VAL A 91 -17.52 -8.97 11.49
C VAL A 91 -16.15 -8.80 10.86
N TYR A 92 -16.09 -8.35 9.60
CA TYR A 92 -14.83 -8.05 8.93
C TYR A 92 -14.03 -6.98 9.68
N PHE A 93 -14.64 -5.82 9.96
CA PHE A 93 -14.01 -4.75 10.74
C PHE A 93 -13.63 -5.19 12.15
N ALA A 94 -14.44 -6.03 12.79
CA ALA A 94 -14.12 -6.61 14.08
C ALA A 94 -12.85 -7.46 14.04
N LEU A 95 -12.68 -8.33 13.03
CA LEU A 95 -11.51 -9.20 12.93
C LEU A 95 -10.22 -8.42 12.65
N ILE A 96 -10.23 -7.57 11.63
CA ILE A 96 -9.07 -6.77 11.26
C ILE A 96 -8.76 -5.72 12.34
N GLY A 97 -9.79 -5.08 12.89
CA GLY A 97 -9.65 -4.09 13.94
C GLY A 97 -9.12 -4.72 15.23
N THR A 98 -9.52 -5.96 15.55
CA THR A 98 -8.94 -6.68 16.70
C THR A 98 -7.44 -6.90 16.51
N ALA A 99 -7.01 -7.31 15.31
CA ALA A 99 -5.60 -7.50 14.98
C ALA A 99 -4.82 -6.17 15.07
N ALA A 100 -5.33 -5.10 14.47
CA ALA A 100 -4.68 -3.80 14.48
C ALA A 100 -4.62 -3.16 15.89
N LEU A 101 -5.71 -3.26 16.66
CA LEU A 101 -5.74 -2.85 18.06
C LEU A 101 -4.76 -3.64 18.91
N THR A 102 -4.56 -4.93 18.64
CA THR A 102 -3.57 -5.75 19.37
C THR A 102 -2.16 -5.20 19.16
N VAL A 103 -1.80 -4.89 17.91
CA VAL A 103 -0.50 -4.28 17.58
C VAL A 103 -0.36 -2.88 18.21
N THR A 104 -1.45 -2.10 18.20
CA THR A 104 -1.47 -0.74 18.78
C THR A 104 -1.37 -0.76 20.30
N PHE A 105 -2.00 -1.73 20.96
CA PHE A 105 -2.02 -1.84 22.42
C PHE A 105 -0.79 -2.52 23.00
N SER A 106 -0.10 -3.37 22.25
CA SER A 106 1.15 -4.02 22.70
C SER A 106 2.14 -3.04 23.37
N PRO A 107 2.53 -1.90 22.74
CA PRO A 107 3.42 -0.92 23.37
C PRO A 107 2.75 -0.17 24.54
N LEU A 108 1.44 0.05 24.51
CA LEU A 108 0.72 0.69 25.63
C LEU A 108 0.72 -0.21 26.88
N VAL A 109 0.53 -1.51 26.69
CA VAL A 109 0.55 -2.51 27.77
C VAL A 109 1.95 -2.59 28.37
N GLU A 110 3.00 -2.55 27.55
CA GLU A 110 4.40 -2.50 28.01
C GLU A 110 4.69 -1.23 28.83
N MET A 111 4.17 -0.08 28.41
CA MET A 111 4.29 1.18 29.16
C MET A 111 3.57 1.14 30.50
N VAL A 112 2.37 0.56 30.57
CA VAL A 112 1.53 0.56 31.79
C VAL A 112 1.94 -0.53 32.78
N LEU A 113 2.43 -1.67 32.30
CA LEU A 113 2.77 -2.85 33.11
C LEU A 113 4.27 -3.23 32.98
N PRO A 114 5.21 -2.36 33.39
CA PRO A 114 6.65 -2.57 33.21
C PRO A 114 7.23 -3.72 34.06
N PHE A 115 6.44 -4.29 34.98
CA PHE A 115 6.85 -5.43 35.80
C PHE A 115 6.74 -6.78 35.07
N LEU A 116 6.09 -6.81 33.89
CA LEU A 116 5.96 -8.02 33.09
C LEU A 116 7.22 -8.24 32.23
N PRO A 117 7.69 -9.49 32.08
CA PRO A 117 8.85 -9.78 31.27
C PRO A 117 8.56 -9.50 29.78
N SER A 118 9.31 -8.60 29.16
CA SER A 118 9.22 -8.25 27.72
C SER A 118 9.94 -9.25 26.81
N LYS A 119 9.95 -10.54 27.20
CA LYS A 119 10.62 -11.58 26.42
C LYS A 119 9.81 -11.89 25.16
N ARG A 120 10.35 -11.50 24.00
CA ARG A 120 9.79 -11.81 22.68
C ARG A 120 10.26 -13.20 22.24
N TYR A 121 9.32 -14.03 21.79
CA TYR A 121 9.62 -15.29 21.14
C TYR A 121 9.48 -15.10 19.63
N VAL A 122 10.62 -15.09 18.94
CA VAL A 122 10.71 -14.98 17.48
C VAL A 122 10.70 -16.38 16.87
N LYS A 123 9.77 -16.65 15.95
CA LYS A 123 9.81 -17.83 15.09
C LYS A 123 9.74 -17.41 13.64
N GLU A 124 10.87 -17.54 12.95
CA GLU A 124 10.96 -17.35 11.51
C GLU A 124 10.36 -18.57 10.80
N MET A 125 9.28 -18.36 10.05
CA MET A 125 8.69 -19.41 9.20
C MET A 125 8.74 -18.94 7.74
N LEU A 126 9.58 -19.62 6.94
CA LEU A 126 9.64 -19.44 5.50
C LEU A 126 8.62 -20.36 4.84
N VAL A 127 7.56 -19.79 4.27
CA VAL A 127 6.51 -20.57 3.60
C VAL A 127 6.65 -20.43 2.09
N ASN A 128 6.96 -21.55 1.42
CA ASN A 128 6.96 -21.63 -0.04
C ASN A 128 5.52 -21.75 -0.54
N HIS A 129 5.07 -20.82 -1.38
CA HIS A 129 3.79 -20.94 -2.07
C HIS A 129 3.99 -21.25 -3.56
N PRO A 130 3.13 -22.08 -4.18
CA PRO A 130 3.15 -22.32 -5.62
C PRO A 130 2.37 -21.26 -6.41
N LEU A 131 1.87 -20.20 -5.75
CA LEU A 131 1.05 -19.17 -6.40
C LEU A 131 1.88 -18.30 -7.35
N PRO A 132 1.29 -17.85 -8.47
CA PRO A 132 1.96 -16.96 -9.42
C PRO A 132 2.36 -15.64 -8.75
N THR A 133 3.55 -15.13 -9.10
CA THR A 133 4.16 -13.94 -8.48
C THR A 133 3.29 -12.68 -8.61
N PHE A 134 2.46 -12.60 -9.64
CA PHE A 134 1.50 -11.51 -9.81
C PHE A 134 0.43 -11.45 -8.68
N LEU A 135 0.05 -12.59 -8.11
CA LEU A 135 -1.03 -12.64 -7.11
C LEU A 135 -0.50 -12.66 -5.66
N ALA A 136 0.62 -13.33 -5.44
CA ALA A 136 1.14 -13.62 -4.10
C ALA A 136 2.53 -13.00 -3.83
N GLY A 137 3.15 -12.35 -4.81
CA GLY A 137 4.50 -11.79 -4.66
C GLY A 137 5.61 -12.83 -4.83
N GLU A 138 6.84 -12.43 -4.51
CA GLU A 138 8.02 -13.30 -4.57
C GLU A 138 7.97 -14.35 -3.45
N SER A 139 8.29 -15.61 -3.80
CA SER A 139 8.47 -16.70 -2.84
C SER A 139 9.92 -16.78 -2.35
N PRO A 140 10.20 -17.16 -1.10
CA PRO A 140 9.28 -17.54 -0.02
C PRO A 140 8.68 -16.35 0.74
N TRP A 141 7.49 -16.51 1.31
CA TRP A 141 6.96 -15.55 2.27
C TRP A 141 7.75 -15.64 3.58
N ASP A 142 8.29 -14.50 4.02
CA ASP A 142 8.91 -14.33 5.33
C ASP A 142 7.81 -14.01 6.36
N LEU A 143 7.29 -15.06 7.00
CA LEU A 143 6.33 -14.94 8.07
C LEU A 143 7.06 -15.10 9.41
N SER A 144 7.71 -14.02 9.83
CA SER A 144 8.33 -13.92 11.14
C SER A 144 7.27 -13.63 12.20
N ILE A 145 6.98 -14.63 13.04
CA ILE A 145 5.98 -14.52 14.11
C ILE A 145 6.70 -14.15 15.41
N ASP A 146 6.43 -12.93 15.89
CA ASP A 146 6.89 -12.43 17.18
C ASP A 146 5.74 -12.47 18.19
N ILE A 147 5.88 -13.27 19.25
CA ILE A 147 4.87 -13.34 20.31
C ILE A 147 5.51 -12.97 21.65
N SER A 148 4.94 -11.97 22.32
CA SER A 148 5.24 -11.54 23.67
C SER A 148 4.02 -11.69 24.59
N ILE A 149 4.25 -11.69 25.90
CA ILE A 149 3.14 -11.69 26.88
C ILE A 149 2.29 -10.42 26.80
N HIS A 150 2.91 -9.31 26.36
CA HIS A 150 2.25 -8.04 26.12
C HIS A 150 1.25 -8.13 24.95
N ASP A 151 1.61 -8.86 23.89
CA ASP A 151 0.73 -9.07 22.74
C ASP A 151 -0.49 -9.91 23.10
N VAL A 152 -0.31 -10.93 23.95
CA VAL A 152 -1.43 -11.76 24.44
C VAL A 152 -2.38 -10.92 25.30
N LEU A 153 -1.85 -10.07 26.19
CA LEU A 153 -2.69 -9.17 27.01
C LEU A 153 -3.38 -8.10 26.17
N ALA A 154 -2.67 -7.50 25.21
CA ALA A 154 -3.21 -6.55 24.25
C ALA A 154 -4.32 -7.19 23.40
N PHE A 155 -4.16 -8.45 22.99
CA PHE A 155 -5.16 -9.22 22.26
C PHE A 155 -6.40 -9.46 23.11
N LEU A 156 -6.26 -9.86 24.38
CA LEU A 156 -7.39 -10.05 25.28
C LEU A 156 -8.16 -8.74 25.51
N LEU A 157 -7.44 -7.63 25.68
CA LEU A 157 -8.04 -6.31 25.85
C LEU A 157 -8.78 -5.87 24.57
N SER A 158 -8.16 -6.06 23.42
CA SER A 158 -8.75 -5.78 22.10
C SER A 158 -9.98 -6.64 21.82
N ALA A 159 -9.92 -7.94 22.09
CA ALA A 159 -11.05 -8.86 21.99
C ALA A 159 -12.20 -8.45 22.92
N GLY A 160 -11.90 -7.96 24.13
CA GLY A 160 -12.89 -7.39 25.05
C GLY A 160 -13.62 -6.18 24.46
N ILE A 161 -12.89 -5.27 23.83
CA ILE A 161 -13.47 -4.09 23.13
C ILE A 161 -14.33 -4.54 21.94
N CYS A 162 -13.89 -5.55 21.20
CA CYS A 162 -14.62 -6.14 20.07
C CYS A 162 -15.93 -6.82 20.52
N VAL A 163 -15.91 -7.58 21.61
CA VAL A 163 -17.14 -8.16 22.20
C VAL A 163 -18.07 -7.06 22.70
N ALA A 164 -17.53 -6.03 23.36
CA ALA A 164 -18.31 -4.89 23.81
C ALA A 164 -18.97 -4.15 22.64
N TYR A 165 -18.31 -4.08 21.48
CA TYR A 165 -18.87 -3.52 20.25
C TYR A 165 -20.13 -4.28 19.80
N PHE A 166 -20.06 -5.62 19.74
CA PHE A 166 -21.21 -6.45 19.34
C PHE A 166 -22.37 -6.37 20.34
N MET A 167 -22.08 -6.27 21.64
CA MET A 167 -23.12 -6.19 22.67
C MET A 167 -23.80 -4.82 22.74
N THR A 168 -23.04 -3.74 22.61
CA THR A 168 -23.56 -2.38 22.83
C THR A 168 -24.08 -1.72 21.57
N LYS A 169 -23.66 -2.18 20.38
CA LYS A 169 -23.90 -1.53 19.08
C LYS A 169 -23.63 -0.02 19.11
N HIS A 170 -22.72 0.44 19.98
CA HIS A 170 -22.45 1.87 20.10
C HIS A 170 -21.78 2.39 18.84
N TRP A 171 -22.30 3.50 18.33
CA TRP A 171 -21.80 4.17 17.11
C TRP A 171 -20.32 4.57 17.21
N ALA A 172 -19.82 4.87 18.41
CA ALA A 172 -18.43 5.26 18.64
C ALA A 172 -17.43 4.10 18.46
N LEU A 173 -17.82 2.87 18.82
CA LEU A 173 -16.94 1.71 18.66
C LEU A 173 -16.78 1.31 17.18
N ASN A 174 -17.79 1.57 16.34
CA ASN A 174 -17.65 1.46 14.89
C ASN A 174 -16.50 2.33 14.37
N ASN A 175 -16.40 3.57 14.86
CA ASN A 175 -15.35 4.49 14.42
C ASN A 175 -13.97 4.08 14.94
N VAL A 176 -13.88 3.57 16.18
CA VAL A 176 -12.62 3.04 16.72
C VAL A 176 -12.15 1.83 15.94
N LEU A 177 -13.03 0.89 15.60
CA LEU A 177 -12.71 -0.27 14.76
C LEU A 177 -12.44 0.08 13.29
N ALA A 178 -12.97 1.21 12.81
CA ALA A 178 -12.66 1.70 11.47
C ALA A 178 -11.33 2.44 11.40
N VAL A 179 -10.86 3.03 12.52
CA VAL A 179 -9.57 3.72 12.62
C VAL A 179 -8.43 2.76 12.96
N ALA A 180 -8.72 1.71 13.74
CA ALA A 180 -7.79 0.65 14.03
C ALA A 180 -7.45 -0.14 12.76
#